data_AF-A0A1Y6JMM1-F1
#
_entry.id   AF-A0A1Y6JMM1-F1
#
_cell.length_a   1.000
_cell.length_b   1.000
_cell.length_c   1.000
_cell.angle_alpha   90.00
_cell.angle_beta   90.00
_cell.angle_gamma   90.00
#
_symmetry.space_group_name_H-M   'P 1'
#
loop_
_entity.id
_entity.type
_entity.pdbx_description
1 polymer ?
#
loop_
_entity_poly.entity_id
_entity_poly.type
_entity_poly.pdbx_seq_one_letter_code
_entity_poly.pdbx_strand_id
1 'polypeptide(L)'
;MTKKHNFIFLAALLCTACTKTADVPPANLTLSSYGPGQKNLYAVNFSSNIDLLNAFSTYEKANQLTPMLICSLEHGTDVSSARPLNIKAEGRVEATRRTKTSYGFVSDLVFYYTTPEGDQRNQNDYEAIKPLIAKQDTIPCRVRITAYGYKTYYTNTLSIPAPLMMEQMSR
;
A
#
# COMPACT_ATOMS: atom_id res chain seq x y z
N MET A 1 -0.91 48.47 34.39
CA MET A 1 -0.92 47.03 34.72
C MET A 1 -1.29 46.25 33.45
N THR A 2 -0.33 46.09 32.54
CA THR A 2 -0.54 45.70 31.13
C THR A 2 0.35 44.51 30.81
N LYS A 3 -0.10 43.28 31.12
CA LYS A 3 0.71 42.08 30.86
C LYS A 3 -0.10 40.78 30.78
N LYS A 4 -1.26 40.79 30.11
CA LYS A 4 -2.06 39.56 29.90
C LYS A 4 -2.48 39.29 28.45
N HIS A 5 -2.39 40.26 27.53
CA HIS A 5 -2.82 40.07 26.14
C HIS A 5 -1.76 39.45 25.20
N ASN A 6 -0.47 39.44 25.59
CA ASN A 6 0.61 38.90 24.75
C ASN A 6 0.84 37.38 24.86
N PHE A 7 0.26 36.71 25.86
CA PHE A 7 0.47 35.26 26.04
C PHE A 7 -0.49 34.40 25.22
N ILE A 8 -1.59 34.98 24.74
CA ILE A 8 -2.65 34.27 24.00
C ILE A 8 -2.28 34.12 22.51
N PHE A 9 -1.56 35.10 21.94
CA PHE A 9 -1.12 35.03 20.54
C PHE A 9 -0.02 33.98 20.27
N LEU A 10 0.81 33.66 21.26
CA LEU A 10 1.87 32.66 21.10
C LEU A 10 1.34 31.21 21.10
N ALA A 11 0.18 30.97 21.75
CA ALA A 11 -0.44 29.64 21.80
C ALA A 11 -1.22 29.29 20.52
N ALA A 12 -1.71 30.30 19.77
CA ALA A 12 -2.49 30.09 18.54
C ALA A 12 -1.64 29.65 17.33
N LEU A 13 -0.31 29.75 17.39
CA LEU A 13 0.61 29.43 16.28
C LEU A 13 1.11 27.98 16.25
N LEU A 14 0.75 27.15 17.24
CA LEU A 14 1.33 25.80 17.40
C LEU A 14 0.46 24.64 16.86
N CYS A 15 -0.68 24.92 16.21
CA CYS A 15 -1.63 23.89 15.78
C CYS A 15 -1.61 23.55 14.28
N THR A 16 -0.61 23.99 13.50
CA THR A 16 -0.41 23.46 12.15
C THR A 16 0.54 22.26 12.21
N ALA A 17 0.02 21.09 12.60
CA ALA A 17 0.73 19.83 12.40
C ALA A 17 0.78 19.51 10.90
N CYS A 18 1.67 20.20 10.18
CA CYS A 18 1.92 19.96 8.77
C CYS A 18 2.69 18.65 8.64
N THR A 19 2.15 17.67 7.93
CA THR A 19 2.89 16.46 7.56
C THR A 19 3.90 16.79 6.48
N LYS A 20 5.16 16.38 6.68
CA LYS A 20 6.25 16.57 5.71
C LYS A 20 6.05 15.64 4.50
N THR A 21 6.31 16.13 3.29
CA THR A 21 6.46 15.24 2.14
C THR A 21 7.85 14.61 2.19
N ALA A 22 7.94 13.29 2.10
CA ALA A 22 9.22 12.59 2.12
C ALA A 22 9.95 12.73 0.77
N ASP A 23 11.28 12.85 0.82
CA ASP A 23 12.23 12.90 -0.29
C ASP A 23 12.66 11.48 -0.72
N VAL A 24 11.82 10.47 -0.47
CA VAL A 24 12.01 9.11 -0.98
C VAL A 24 11.76 9.14 -2.50
N PRO A 25 12.70 8.66 -3.33
CA PRO A 25 12.52 8.67 -4.78
C PRO A 25 11.34 7.80 -5.22
N PRO A 26 10.72 8.05 -6.39
CA PRO A 26 9.70 7.17 -6.94
C PRO A 26 10.25 5.75 -7.14
N ALA A 27 9.58 4.77 -6.54
CA ALA A 27 9.94 3.37 -6.67
C ALA A 27 9.16 2.71 -7.81
N ASN A 28 9.89 2.07 -8.73
CA ASN A 28 9.33 1.24 -9.77
C ASN A 28 9.26 -0.20 -9.29
N LEU A 29 8.09 -0.81 -9.49
CA LEU A 29 7.85 -2.20 -9.13
C LEU A 29 7.83 -3.07 -10.38
N THR A 30 8.35 -4.28 -10.30
CA THR A 30 8.25 -5.27 -11.39
C THR A 30 7.66 -6.57 -10.86
N LEU A 31 6.61 -7.07 -11.51
CA LEU A 31 5.97 -8.32 -11.13
C LEU A 31 6.89 -9.48 -11.51
N SER A 32 7.17 -10.37 -10.56
CA SER A 32 7.98 -11.57 -10.78
C SER A 32 7.08 -12.80 -10.92
N SER A 33 6.16 -12.99 -9.97
CA SER A 33 5.17 -14.08 -10.03
C SER A 33 3.99 -13.78 -9.11
N TYR A 34 2.89 -14.48 -9.34
CA TYR A 34 1.71 -14.43 -8.49
C TYR A 34 1.05 -15.81 -8.45
N GLY A 35 0.58 -16.24 -7.28
CA GLY A 35 -0.06 -17.54 -7.12
C GLY A 35 -0.30 -17.93 -5.67
N PRO A 36 -0.58 -19.21 -5.39
CA PRO A 36 -0.81 -19.71 -4.05
C PRO A 36 0.38 -19.42 -3.12
N GLY A 37 0.10 -18.71 -2.04
CA GLY A 37 1.02 -18.38 -0.96
C GLY A 37 0.79 -19.25 0.28
N GLN A 38 1.25 -18.77 1.42
CA GLN A 38 1.04 -19.48 2.69
C GLN A 38 -0.40 -19.34 3.18
N LYS A 39 -0.90 -20.33 3.92
CA LYS A 39 -2.22 -20.29 4.59
C LYS A 39 -3.38 -19.98 3.63
N ASN A 40 -3.29 -20.48 2.40
CA ASN A 40 -4.26 -20.26 1.32
C ASN A 40 -4.40 -18.81 0.86
N LEU A 41 -3.49 -17.89 1.23
CA LEU A 41 -3.46 -16.52 0.69
C LEU A 41 -2.78 -16.49 -0.69
N TYR A 42 -2.91 -15.39 -1.43
CA TYR A 42 -2.16 -15.23 -2.69
C TYR A 42 -0.86 -14.48 -2.46
N ALA A 43 0.25 -15.10 -2.82
CA ALA A 43 1.55 -14.48 -2.81
C ALA A 43 1.76 -13.66 -4.09
N VAL A 44 2.03 -12.36 -3.94
CA VAL A 44 2.58 -11.51 -5.00
C VAL A 44 4.08 -11.41 -4.79
N ASN A 45 4.87 -11.93 -5.72
CA ASN A 45 6.31 -11.73 -5.74
C ASN A 45 6.65 -10.61 -6.71
N PHE A 46 7.43 -9.64 -6.26
CA PHE A 46 7.80 -8.48 -7.05
C PHE A 46 9.17 -7.97 -6.65
N SER A 47 9.76 -7.13 -7.48
CA SER A 47 10.98 -6.40 -7.15
C SER A 47 10.77 -4.90 -7.16
N SER A 48 11.72 -4.18 -6.54
CA SER A 48 11.80 -2.73 -6.53
C SER A 48 13.23 -2.27 -6.81
N ASN A 49 13.35 -1.09 -7.42
CA ASN A 49 14.62 -0.38 -7.58
C ASN A 49 15.13 0.25 -6.27
N ILE A 50 14.34 0.27 -5.19
CA ILE A 50 14.76 0.74 -3.85
C ILE A 50 14.39 -0.27 -2.75
N ASP A 51 15.08 -0.20 -1.60
CA ASP A 51 14.74 -1.00 -0.42
C ASP A 51 13.49 -0.45 0.28
N LEU A 52 12.32 -1.00 -0.07
CA LEU A 52 11.03 -0.56 0.47
C LEU A 52 10.92 -0.73 1.98
N LEU A 53 11.67 -1.66 2.59
CA LEU A 53 11.64 -1.88 4.04
C LEU A 53 12.46 -0.84 4.82
N ASN A 54 13.37 -0.15 4.14
CA ASN A 54 14.30 0.82 4.74
C ASN A 54 14.29 2.17 4.03
N ALA A 55 13.28 2.48 3.22
CA ALA A 55 13.19 3.71 2.44
C ALA A 55 13.29 4.96 3.34
N PHE A 56 12.49 5.07 4.38
CA PHE A 56 12.54 6.24 5.27
C PHE A 56 13.79 6.28 6.13
N SER A 57 14.34 5.13 6.52
CA SER A 57 15.62 5.09 7.23
C SER A 57 16.75 5.63 6.34
N THR A 58 16.77 5.22 5.07
CA THR A 58 17.78 5.61 4.08
C THR A 58 17.68 7.09 3.69
N TYR A 59 16.48 7.55 3.33
CA TYR A 59 16.31 8.88 2.72
C TYR A 59 15.95 9.97 3.74
N GLU A 60 15.32 9.61 4.86
CA GLU A 60 14.81 10.58 5.84
C GLU A 60 15.41 10.44 7.24
N LYS A 61 16.24 9.40 7.47
CA LYS A 61 16.73 9.01 8.81
C LYS A 61 15.58 8.84 9.81
N ALA A 62 14.44 8.37 9.32
CA ALA A 62 13.20 8.25 10.08
C ALA A 62 12.72 6.80 10.14
N ASN A 63 12.00 6.47 11.21
CA ASN A 63 11.35 5.17 11.34
C ASN A 63 10.12 5.11 10.44
N GLN A 64 10.01 4.06 9.63
CA GLN A 64 8.78 3.72 8.91
C GLN A 64 8.01 2.63 9.64
N LEU A 65 6.70 2.62 9.44
CA LEU A 65 5.89 1.46 9.69
C LEU A 65 6.09 0.43 8.57
N THR A 66 5.67 -0.79 8.86
CA THR A 66 5.69 -1.90 7.91
C THR A 66 5.00 -1.53 6.59
N PRO A 67 5.70 -1.63 5.44
CA PRO A 67 5.07 -1.40 4.15
C PRO A 67 3.97 -2.42 3.85
N MET A 68 2.92 -1.96 3.18
CA MET A 68 1.79 -2.78 2.75
C MET A 68 1.66 -2.71 1.24
N LEU A 69 1.58 -3.85 0.56
CA LEU A 69 1.12 -3.89 -0.83
C LEU A 69 -0.41 -3.77 -0.80
N ILE A 70 -0.96 -2.85 -1.59
CA ILE A 70 -2.40 -2.65 -1.72
C ILE A 70 -2.73 -2.72 -3.19
N CYS A 71 -3.74 -3.50 -3.54
CA CYS A 71 -4.27 -3.69 -4.88
C CYS A 71 -5.73 -3.27 -4.92
N SER A 72 -6.11 -2.42 -5.88
CA SER A 72 -7.50 -2.03 -6.09
C SER A 72 -8.25 -3.12 -6.83
N LEU A 73 -9.40 -3.54 -6.30
CA LEU A 73 -10.34 -4.43 -7.00
C LEU A 73 -11.56 -3.67 -7.51
N GLU A 74 -11.55 -2.35 -7.39
CA GLU A 74 -12.56 -1.45 -7.93
C GLU A 74 -12.18 -1.07 -9.37
N HIS A 75 -13.04 -1.45 -10.32
CA HIS A 75 -12.81 -1.14 -11.74
C HIS A 75 -12.64 0.36 -11.99
N GLY A 76 -11.51 0.73 -12.60
CA GLY A 76 -11.17 2.11 -12.95
C GLY A 76 -10.62 2.95 -11.79
N THR A 77 -10.43 2.38 -10.60
CA THR A 77 -9.86 3.08 -9.44
C THR A 77 -8.41 2.66 -9.21
N ASP A 78 -7.50 3.62 -9.18
CA ASP A 78 -6.10 3.40 -8.76
C ASP A 78 -5.93 3.58 -7.23
N VAL A 79 -4.90 2.96 -6.68
CA VAL A 79 -4.53 3.07 -5.28
C VAL A 79 -3.99 4.47 -5.01
N SER A 80 -4.66 5.25 -4.17
CA SER A 80 -4.21 6.59 -3.80
C SER A 80 -4.55 6.93 -2.36
N SER A 81 -3.93 7.99 -1.83
CA SER A 81 -4.29 8.56 -0.52
C SER A 81 -5.59 9.36 -0.53
N ALA A 82 -6.15 9.68 -1.71
CA ALA A 82 -7.28 10.59 -1.81
C ALA A 82 -8.58 9.98 -1.30
N ARG A 83 -8.78 8.67 -1.47
CA ARG A 83 -9.97 7.95 -1.03
C ARG A 83 -9.62 6.53 -0.59
N PRO A 84 -10.19 6.04 0.52
CA PRO A 84 -10.07 4.63 0.87
C PRO A 84 -10.74 3.76 -0.20
N LEU A 85 -10.15 2.60 -0.48
CA LEU A 85 -10.73 1.59 -1.35
C LEU A 85 -11.70 0.74 -0.52
N ASN A 86 -12.94 0.62 -0.98
CA ASN A 86 -13.93 -0.27 -0.39
C ASN A 86 -13.68 -1.71 -0.77
N ILE A 87 -13.12 -1.96 -1.96
CA ILE A 87 -12.78 -3.30 -2.42
C ILE A 87 -11.29 -3.35 -2.78
N LYS A 88 -10.52 -4.11 -2.01
CA LYS A 88 -9.07 -4.19 -2.17
C LYS A 88 -8.53 -5.55 -1.77
N ALA A 89 -7.33 -5.83 -2.25
CA ALA A 89 -6.47 -6.86 -1.66
C ALA A 89 -5.27 -6.15 -1.02
N GLU A 90 -4.89 -6.52 0.20
CA GLU A 90 -3.68 -5.98 0.83
C GLU A 90 -2.91 -7.02 1.63
N GLY A 91 -1.60 -6.83 1.71
CA GLY A 91 -0.71 -7.73 2.41
C GLY A 91 0.54 -7.00 2.91
N ARG A 92 1.19 -7.56 3.91
CA ARG A 92 2.47 -7.07 4.39
C ARG A 92 3.54 -7.32 3.33
N VAL A 93 4.45 -6.37 3.13
CA VAL A 93 5.63 -6.57 2.28
C VAL A 93 6.75 -7.19 3.11
N GLU A 94 7.31 -8.29 2.62
CA GLU A 94 8.40 -9.02 3.24
C GLU A 94 9.55 -9.20 2.24
N ALA A 95 10.79 -9.21 2.73
CA ALA A 95 11.95 -9.41 1.86
C ALA A 95 12.13 -10.89 1.51
N THR A 96 12.40 -11.20 0.24
CA THR A 96 12.73 -12.56 -0.21
C THR A 96 14.19 -12.69 -0.60
N ARG A 97 14.69 -11.80 -1.45
CA ARG A 97 16.07 -11.79 -1.97
C ARG A 97 16.55 -10.37 -2.17
N ARG A 98 17.82 -10.09 -1.88
CA ARG A 98 18.46 -8.80 -2.17
C ARG A 98 19.60 -9.01 -3.16
N THR A 99 19.60 -8.25 -4.24
CA THR A 99 20.72 -8.14 -5.18
C THR A 99 21.30 -6.73 -5.11
N LYS A 100 22.48 -6.50 -5.71
CA LYS A 100 23.08 -5.15 -5.74
C LYS A 100 22.21 -4.10 -6.45
N THR A 101 21.34 -4.51 -7.36
CA THR A 101 20.60 -3.62 -8.27
C THR A 101 19.07 -3.72 -8.15
N SER A 102 18.56 -4.68 -7.36
CA SER A 102 17.13 -4.95 -7.23
C SER A 102 16.83 -5.62 -5.90
N TYR A 103 15.76 -5.15 -5.24
CA TYR A 103 15.27 -5.69 -3.98
C TYR A 103 14.02 -6.53 -4.25
N GLY A 104 14.05 -7.81 -3.91
CA GLY A 104 12.95 -8.75 -4.09
C GLY A 104 12.08 -8.84 -2.84
N PHE A 105 10.78 -8.85 -3.07
CA PHE A 105 9.75 -8.87 -2.04
C PHE A 105 8.65 -9.88 -2.34
N VAL A 106 7.94 -10.26 -1.28
CA VAL A 106 6.70 -11.03 -1.34
C VAL A 106 5.63 -10.34 -0.50
N SER A 107 4.37 -10.49 -0.90
CA SER A 107 3.23 -10.10 -0.09
C SER A 107 2.11 -11.12 -0.22
N ASP A 108 1.72 -11.72 0.90
CA ASP A 108 0.54 -12.58 0.97
C ASP A 108 -0.71 -11.70 1.15
N LEU A 109 -1.58 -11.69 0.14
CA LEU A 109 -2.74 -10.81 0.06
C LEU A 109 -3.96 -11.41 0.77
N VAL A 110 -4.59 -10.56 1.57
CA VAL A 110 -5.94 -10.76 2.10
C VAL A 110 -6.90 -9.86 1.35
N PHE A 111 -8.07 -10.39 1.02
CA PHE A 111 -9.11 -9.63 0.32
C PHE A 111 -10.08 -9.00 1.32
N TYR A 112 -10.39 -7.73 1.06
CA TYR A 112 -11.23 -6.92 1.91
C TYR A 112 -12.36 -6.29 1.12
N TYR A 113 -13.53 -6.31 1.73
CA TYR A 113 -14.71 -5.58 1.30
C TYR A 113 -15.23 -4.74 2.46
N THR A 114 -15.38 -3.44 2.23
CA THR A 114 -16.03 -2.51 3.16
C THR A 114 -17.49 -2.36 2.74
N THR A 115 -18.42 -2.68 3.64
CA THR A 115 -19.84 -2.49 3.39
C THR A 115 -20.16 -0.98 3.33
N PRO A 116 -21.31 -0.58 2.74
CA PRO A 116 -21.76 0.82 2.76
C PRO A 116 -21.85 1.42 4.18
N GLU A 117 -22.08 0.57 5.19
CA GLU A 117 -22.16 0.93 6.60
C GLU A 117 -20.78 1.13 7.26
N GLY A 118 -19.69 0.83 6.55
CA GLY A 118 -18.31 1.03 7.00
C GLY A 118 -17.65 -0.21 7.62
N ASP A 119 -18.37 -1.34 7.71
CA ASP A 119 -17.80 -2.58 8.25
C ASP A 119 -16.83 -3.21 7.25
N GLN A 120 -15.57 -3.38 7.65
CA GLN A 120 -14.58 -4.10 6.85
C GLN A 120 -14.71 -5.61 7.12
N ARG A 121 -15.00 -6.38 6.07
CA ARG A 121 -15.05 -7.83 6.09
C ARG A 121 -13.85 -8.42 5.37
N ASN A 122 -13.24 -9.42 5.99
CA ASN A 122 -12.19 -10.21 5.37
C ASN A 122 -12.87 -11.34 4.61
N GLN A 123 -12.77 -11.32 3.29
CA GLN A 123 -13.46 -12.28 2.45
C GLN A 123 -12.43 -13.06 1.65
N ASN A 124 -11.93 -14.18 2.18
CA ASN A 124 -11.20 -15.16 1.36
C ASN A 124 -12.18 -16.07 0.59
N ASP A 125 -13.37 -15.56 0.25
CA ASP A 125 -14.36 -16.23 -0.58
C ASP A 125 -14.12 -15.83 -2.03
N TYR A 126 -13.43 -16.71 -2.75
CA TYR A 126 -12.98 -16.45 -4.11
C TYR A 126 -14.12 -16.37 -5.11
N GLU A 127 -15.25 -17.01 -4.85
CA GLU A 127 -16.42 -16.92 -5.74
C GLU A 127 -17.02 -15.52 -5.71
N ALA A 128 -16.95 -14.82 -4.58
CA ALA A 128 -17.39 -13.43 -4.49
C ALA A 128 -16.41 -12.44 -5.15
N ILE A 129 -15.11 -12.76 -5.20
CA ILE A 129 -14.07 -11.85 -5.71
C ILE A 129 -13.86 -12.01 -7.21
N LYS A 130 -13.97 -13.23 -7.74
CA LYS A 130 -13.77 -13.55 -9.17
C LYS A 130 -14.50 -12.58 -10.11
N PRO A 131 -15.79 -12.23 -9.90
CA PRO A 131 -16.50 -11.27 -10.75
C PRO A 131 -15.93 -9.84 -10.72
N LEU A 132 -15.21 -9.45 -9.66
CA LEU A 132 -14.61 -8.12 -9.51
C LEU A 132 -13.30 -8.01 -10.28
N ILE A 133 -12.51 -9.08 -10.26
CA ILE A 133 -11.28 -9.19 -11.05
C ILE A 133 -11.62 -9.29 -12.55
N ALA A 134 -12.62 -10.09 -12.91
CA ALA A 134 -13.03 -10.31 -14.30
C ALA A 134 -13.53 -9.04 -15.03
N LYS A 135 -13.87 -7.98 -14.28
CA LYS A 135 -14.25 -6.68 -14.86
C LYS A 135 -13.06 -5.84 -15.31
N GLN A 136 -11.83 -6.27 -15.05
CA GLN A 136 -10.61 -5.48 -15.22
C GLN A 136 -9.61 -6.25 -16.09
N ASP A 137 -8.85 -5.54 -16.92
CA ASP A 137 -7.73 -6.14 -17.67
C ASP A 137 -6.50 -6.33 -16.76
N THR A 138 -6.27 -5.35 -15.88
CA THR A 138 -5.16 -5.33 -14.92
C THR A 138 -5.64 -4.81 -13.57
N ILE A 139 -5.08 -5.38 -12.51
CA ILE A 139 -5.29 -4.99 -11.12
C ILE A 139 -4.14 -4.05 -10.71
N PRO A 140 -4.40 -2.76 -10.49
CA PRO A 140 -3.36 -1.82 -10.09
C PRO A 140 -3.02 -1.97 -8.61
N CYS A 141 -1.74 -2.13 -8.32
CA CYS A 141 -1.22 -2.25 -6.97
C CYS A 141 -0.13 -1.21 -6.69
N ARG A 142 -0.03 -0.74 -5.45
CA ARG A 142 1.05 0.12 -4.97
C ARG A 142 1.49 -0.30 -3.59
N VAL A 143 2.78 -0.14 -3.29
CA VAL A 143 3.25 -0.28 -1.91
C VAL A 143 3.05 1.05 -1.18
N ARG A 144 2.33 0.97 -0.06
CA ARG A 144 2.08 2.06 0.88
C ARG A 144 3.10 2.00 2.00
N ILE A 145 3.83 3.10 2.22
CA ILE A 145 4.73 3.27 3.36
C ILE A 145 4.29 4.48 4.16
N THR A 146 4.17 4.29 5.47
CA THR A 146 3.80 5.36 6.41
C THR A 146 4.93 5.57 7.40
N ALA A 147 5.16 6.82 7.78
CA ALA A 147 6.13 7.20 8.80
C ALA A 147 5.55 8.39 9.58
N TYR A 148 5.80 8.42 10.90
CA TYR A 148 5.27 9.48 11.75
C TYR A 148 5.82 10.85 11.32
N GLY A 149 4.93 11.83 11.20
CA GLY A 149 5.27 13.18 10.74
C GLY A 149 5.38 13.34 9.22
N TYR A 150 5.15 12.28 8.44
CA TYR A 150 5.22 12.32 6.99
C TYR A 150 3.86 12.02 6.33
N LYS A 151 3.67 12.56 5.12
CA LYS A 151 2.63 12.10 4.22
C LYS A 151 2.92 10.65 3.82
N THR A 152 1.86 9.87 3.65
CA THR A 152 1.96 8.50 3.15
C THR A 152 2.65 8.48 1.80
N TYR A 153 3.70 7.68 1.68
CA TYR A 153 4.40 7.42 0.44
C TYR A 153 3.75 6.26 -0.28
N TYR A 154 3.61 6.39 -1.60
CA TYR A 154 3.19 5.33 -2.50
C TYR A 154 4.23 5.16 -3.61
N THR A 155 4.50 3.91 -3.96
CA THR A 155 5.30 3.58 -5.14
C THR A 155 4.56 3.91 -6.43
N ASN A 156 5.24 3.81 -7.57
CA ASN A 156 4.58 3.72 -8.86
C ASN A 156 3.72 2.44 -8.91
N THR A 157 2.74 2.44 -9.83
CA THR A 157 1.77 1.35 -9.98
C THR A 157 2.45 0.10 -10.54
N LEU A 158 2.22 -1.02 -9.85
CA LEU A 158 2.42 -2.38 -10.32
C LEU A 158 1.11 -2.90 -10.90
N SER A 159 1.08 -3.23 -12.19
CA SER A 159 -0.11 -3.81 -12.81
C SER A 159 -0.02 -5.33 -12.82
N ILE A 160 -0.95 -6.00 -12.13
CA ILE A 160 -1.09 -7.47 -12.17
C ILE A 160 -2.13 -7.83 -13.22
N PRO A 161 -1.83 -8.67 -14.23
CA PRO A 161 -2.83 -9.11 -15.19
C PRO A 161 -3.98 -9.87 -14.50
N ALA A 162 -5.22 -9.45 -14.75
CA ALA A 162 -6.39 -10.08 -14.14
C ALA A 162 -6.55 -11.57 -14.50
N PRO A 163 -6.29 -12.03 -15.76
CA PRO A 163 -6.35 -13.45 -16.09
C PRO A 163 -5.36 -14.29 -15.27
N LEU A 164 -4.17 -13.76 -15.00
CA LEU A 164 -3.15 -14.44 -14.20
C LEU A 164 -3.62 -14.63 -12.76
N MET A 165 -4.29 -13.62 -12.20
CA MET A 165 -4.90 -13.70 -10.89
C MET A 165 -6.03 -14.73 -10.84
N MET A 166 -6.90 -14.75 -11.85
CA MET A 166 -8.05 -15.66 -11.95
C MET A 166 -7.67 -17.13 -12.17
N GLU A 167 -6.63 -17.40 -12.97
CA GLU A 167 -6.16 -18.76 -13.23
C GLU A 167 -5.70 -19.45 -11.94
N GLN A 168 -5.02 -18.70 -11.06
CA GLN A 168 -4.53 -19.22 -9.79
C GLN A 168 -5.64 -19.38 -8.75
N MET A 169 -6.79 -18.69 -8.90
CA MET A 169 -7.96 -18.81 -8.02
C MET A 169 -8.87 -20.00 -8.29
N SER A 170 -8.57 -20.77 -9.33
CA SER A 170 -9.39 -21.90 -9.78
C SER A 170 -8.70 -23.25 -9.60
N ARG A 171 -7.53 -23.27 -8.95
CA ARG A 171 -6.73 -24.45 -8.62
C ARG A 171 -6.80 -24.73 -7.13
#